data_AF-A0A075G078-F1
#
_entry.id   AF-A0A075G078-F1
#
_cell.length_a   1.000
_cell.length_b   1.000
_cell.length_c   1.000
_cell.angle_alpha   90.00
_cell.angle_beta   90.00
_cell.angle_gamma   90.00
#
_symmetry.space_group_name_H-M   'P 1'
#
loop_
_entity.id
_entity.type
_entity.pdbx_description
1 polymer ?
#
loop_
_entity_poly.entity_id
_entity_poly.type
_entity_poly.pdbx_seq_one_letter_code
_entity_poly.pdbx_strand_id
1 'polypeptide(L)' 'MTKFKTRISKSSKNSRIILANDYSSANTKIVSQTIKNIKTMHKFLCGIKLNFHVLLPLGKRDYENQ' A
#
# COMPACT_ATOMS: atom_id res chain seq x y z
N MET A 1 3.54 -18.43 -12.75
CA MET A 1 3.15 -17.17 -12.06
C MET A 1 1.78 -16.73 -12.59
N THR A 2 0.78 -16.47 -11.74
CA THR A 2 -0.55 -16.02 -12.20
C THR A 2 -0.51 -14.56 -12.65
N LYS A 3 -1.16 -14.21 -13.77
CA LYS A 3 -1.18 -12.83 -14.30
C LYS A 3 -1.87 -11.88 -13.31
N PHE A 4 -1.42 -10.62 -13.26
CA PHE A 4 -2.04 -9.58 -12.41
C PHE A 4 -3.56 -9.50 -12.62
N LYS A 5 -4.00 -9.45 -13.89
CA LYS A 5 -5.42 -9.42 -14.28
C LYS A 5 -6.22 -10.55 -13.62
N THR A 6 -5.66 -11.76 -13.57
CA THR A 6 -6.32 -12.92 -12.94
C THR A 6 -6.39 -12.76 -11.42
N ARG A 7 -5.31 -12.30 -10.76
CA ARG A 7 -5.27 -12.11 -9.31
C ARG A 7 -6.26 -11.03 -8.85
N ILE A 8 -6.26 -9.87 -9.53
CA ILE A 8 -7.15 -8.77 -9.18
C ILE A 8 -8.60 -9.14 -9.46
N SER A 9 -8.90 -9.81 -10.59
CA SER A 9 -10.25 -10.28 -10.90
C SER A 9 -10.78 -11.30 -9.88
N LYS A 10 -9.91 -12.17 -9.36
CA LYS A 10 -10.29 -13.11 -8.28
C LYS A 10 -10.54 -12.38 -6.96
N SER A 11 -9.64 -11.48 -6.57
CA SER A 11 -9.75 -10.74 -5.31
C SER A 11 -10.95 -9.77 -5.33
N SER A 12 -11.26 -9.20 -6.50
CA SER A 12 -12.34 -8.23 -6.66
C SER A 12 -13.75 -8.81 -6.51
N LYS A 13 -13.87 -10.14 -6.42
CA LYS A 13 -15.15 -10.83 -6.16
C LYS A 13 -15.62 -10.62 -4.72
N ASN A 14 -14.69 -10.55 -3.77
CA ASN A 14 -14.98 -10.44 -2.33
C ASN A 14 -14.99 -8.98 -1.85
N SER A 15 -14.27 -8.09 -2.52
CA SER A 15 -14.24 -6.66 -2.25
C SER A 15 -13.93 -5.88 -3.52
N ARG A 16 -14.37 -4.62 -3.62
CA ARG A 16 -13.96 -3.71 -4.71
C ARG A 16 -13.11 -2.54 -4.20
N ILE A 17 -12.66 -2.60 -2.95
CA ILE A 17 -11.93 -1.50 -2.30
C ILE A 17 -10.44 -1.67 -2.50
N ILE A 18 -9.79 -0.59 -2.92
CA ILE A 18 -8.33 -0.50 -3.04
C ILE A 18 -7.84 0.47 -1.96
N LEU A 19 -6.86 0.03 -1.15
CA LEU A 19 -6.16 0.93 -0.23
C LEU A 19 -5.14 1.74 -1.02
N ALA A 20 -5.40 3.03 -1.19
CA ALA A 20 -4.47 3.95 -1.83
C ALA A 20 -3.54 4.58 -0.79
N ASN A 21 -2.23 4.42 -0.98
CA ASN A 21 -1.20 4.94 -0.10
C ASN A 21 -0.72 6.32 -0.56
N ASP A 22 -1.66 7.24 -0.75
CA ASP A 22 -1.46 8.58 -1.27
C ASP A 22 -1.38 9.60 -0.10
N TYR A 23 -0.41 9.45 0.80
CA TYR A 23 -0.25 10.38 1.93
C TYR A 23 0.44 11.69 1.53
N SER A 24 0.14 12.75 2.27
CA SER A 24 0.91 14.00 2.22
C SER A 24 2.38 13.75 2.59
N SER A 25 3.29 14.44 1.91
CA SER A 25 4.73 14.45 2.18
C SER A 25 5.08 14.93 3.60
N ALA A 26 4.18 15.66 4.26
CA ALA A 26 4.33 16.09 5.65
C ALA A 26 4.13 14.96 6.67
N ASN A 27 3.61 13.80 6.26
CA ASN A 27 3.37 12.69 7.17
C ASN A 27 4.66 11.90 7.41
N THR A 28 5.21 11.97 8.62
CA THR A 28 6.41 11.21 9.01
C THR A 28 6.12 9.76 9.38
N LYS A 29 4.85 9.42 9.66
CA LYS A 29 4.39 8.09 10.14
C LYS A 29 3.81 7.22 9.02
N ILE A 30 4.18 7.48 7.77
CA ILE A 30 3.65 6.78 6.59
C ILE A 30 3.76 5.26 6.71
N VAL A 31 4.94 4.74 7.09
CA VAL A 31 5.17 3.29 7.16
C VAL A 31 4.28 2.64 8.21
N SER A 32 4.30 3.15 9.45
CA SER A 32 3.50 2.58 10.55
C SER A 32 2.00 2.70 10.29
N GLN A 33 1.54 3.82 9.72
CA GLN A 33 0.14 4.00 9.32
C GLN A 33 -0.27 3.01 8.22
N THR A 34 0.58 2.82 7.21
CA THR A 34 0.32 1.86 6.11
C THR A 34 0.16 0.44 6.67
N ILE A 35 1.09 0.02 7.52
CA ILE A 35 1.06 -1.31 8.15
C ILE A 35 -0.20 -1.48 9.00
N LYS A 36 -0.55 -0.47 9.80
CA LYS A 36 -1.77 -0.47 10.61
C LYS A 36 -3.02 -0.62 9.74
N ASN A 37 -3.13 0.18 8.67
CA ASN A 37 -4.26 0.14 7.75
C ASN A 37 -4.40 -1.23 7.07
N ILE A 38 -3.29 -1.83 6.60
CA ILE A 38 -3.31 -3.18 6.02
C ILE A 38 -3.80 -4.20 7.06
N LYS A 39 -3.23 -4.21 8.27
CA LYS A 39 -3.63 -5.14 9.33
C LYS A 39 -5.12 -5.02 9.67
N THR A 40 -5.64 -3.79 9.78
CA THR A 40 -7.04 -3.54 10.11
C THR A 40 -7.99 -3.87 8.96
N MET A 41 -7.63 -3.54 7.72
CA MET A 41 -8.57 -3.53 6.59
C MET A 41 -8.42 -4.70 5.61
N HIS A 42 -7.36 -5.50 5.68
CA HIS A 42 -7.03 -6.51 4.64
C HIS A 42 -8.20 -7.42 4.21
N LYS A 43 -9.10 -7.78 5.13
CA LYS A 43 -10.29 -8.61 4.81
C LYS A 43 -11.27 -7.93 3.85
N PHE A 44 -11.27 -6.61 3.83
CA PHE A 44 -12.14 -5.76 3.01
C PHE A 44 -11.41 -5.16 1.81
N LEU A 45 -10.14 -5.48 1.56
CA LEU A 45 -9.37 -4.93 0.45
C LEU A 45 -9.24 -5.97 -0.67
N CYS A 46 -9.28 -5.51 -1.92
CA CYS A 46 -8.92 -6.34 -3.07
C CYS A 46 -7.56 -5.99 -3.67
N GLY A 47 -6.97 -4.88 -3.22
CA GLY A 47 -5.65 -4.44 -3.66
C GLY A 47 -5.13 -3.27 -2.84
N ILE A 48 -3.84 -3.00 -3.03
CA ILE A 48 -3.14 -1.87 -2.44
C ILE A 48 -2.48 -1.12 -3.60
N LYS A 49 -2.72 0.19 -3.71
CA LYS A 49 -2.06 1.09 -4.66
C LYS A 49 -0.99 1.86 -3.90
N LEU A 50 0.27 1.54 -4.16
CA LEU A 50 1.40 2.26 -3.61
C LEU A 50 1.78 3.42 -4.54
N ASN A 51 1.90 4.63 -4.01
CA ASN A 51 2.36 5.78 -4.77
C ASN A 51 3.88 5.89 -4.70
N PHE A 52 4.54 5.84 -5.86
CA PHE A 52 5.99 5.93 -5.93
C PHE A 52 6.52 7.27 -5.40
N HIS A 53 5.80 8.38 -5.54
CA HIS A 53 6.22 9.67 -4.99
C HIS A 53 6.30 9.65 -3.46
N VAL A 54 5.53 8.77 -2.82
CA VAL A 54 5.57 8.55 -1.37
C VAL A 54 6.68 7.56 -0.99
N LEU A 55 6.96 6.56 -1.83
CA LEU A 55 7.97 5.53 -1.58
C LEU A 55 9.42 6.00 -1.84
N LEU A 56 9.67 6.78 -2.89
CA LEU A 56 11.03 7.20 -3.26
C LEU A 56 11.77 7.94 -2.13
N PRO A 57 11.15 8.89 -1.39
CA PRO A 57 11.80 9.56 -0.27
C PRO A 57 11.95 8.67 0.98
N LEU A 58 11.22 7.54 1.07
CA LEU A 58 11.40 6.59 2.18
C LEU A 58 12.68 5.78 2.00
N GLY A 59 12.96 5.32 0.78
CA GLY A 59 14.18 4.57 0.49
C GLY A 59 15.44 5.34 0.87
N LYS A 60 15.50 6.65 0.58
CA LYS A 60 16.65 7.49 0.97
C LYS A 60 16.84 7.57 2.49
N ARG A 61 15.75 7.72 3.25
CA ARG A 61 15.79 7.80 4.71
C ARG A 61 16.24 6.50 5.36
N ASP A 62 15.89 5.35 4.80
CA ASP A 62 16.31 4.05 5.37
C ASP A 62 17.82 3.84 5.23
N TYR A 63 18.48 4.40 4.20
CA TYR A 63 19.94 4.38 4.07
C TYR A 63 20.63 5.39 5.00
N GLU A 64 20.03 6.55 5.28
CA GLU A 64 20.61 7.56 6.18
C GLU A 64 20.52 7.17 7.67
N ASN A 65 19.67 6.20 8.01
CA ASN A 65 19.51 5.68 9.39
C ASN A 65 20.26 4.34 9.62
N GLN A 66 21.08 3.90 8.66
CA GLN A 66 22.01 2.78 8.79
C GLN A 66 23.40 3.27 9.16
#